data_AF-A0A9W5N671-F1
#
_entry.id   AF-A0A9W5N671-F1
#
_cell.length_a   1.000
_cell.length_b   1.000
_cell.length_c   1.000
_cell.angle_alpha   90.00
_cell.angle_beta   90.00
_cell.angle_gamma   90.00
#
_symmetry.space_group_name_H-M   'P 1'
#
loop_
_entity.id
_entity.type
_entity.pdbx_description
1 polymer ?
#
loop_
_entity_poly.entity_id
_entity_poly.type
_entity_poly.pdbx_seq_one_letter_code
_entity_poly.pdbx_strand_id
1 'polypeptide(L)'
;MQMTLKACLVIAACLPMLALADDPQPVKDATALREACSEYAEAGMRDCLIKQSKESEQVLEKASKSAATRIAEWDEDQGYIEKASAALETSNQRFIHYRNGQCQLAASLSGGAAGNAREIRRLSCIAELNYGRAEQLTHAVSGLAVK
;
A
#
# COMPACT_ATOMS: atom_id res chain seq x y z
N MET A 1 -3.45 46.88 54.50
CA MET A 1 -4.00 45.51 54.63
C MET A 1 -4.81 45.22 53.39
N GLN A 2 -4.49 44.11 52.71
CA GLN A 2 -5.14 43.48 51.55
C GLN A 2 -5.02 44.13 50.15
N MET A 3 -4.10 43.53 49.38
CA MET A 3 -3.99 43.48 47.92
C MET A 3 -5.18 42.72 47.30
N THR A 4 -5.67 43.16 46.14
CA THR A 4 -6.10 42.24 45.08
C THR A 4 -5.79 42.83 43.71
N LEU A 5 -4.81 42.22 43.05
CA LEU A 5 -4.40 42.45 41.66
C LEU A 5 -5.35 41.64 40.77
N LYS A 6 -6.20 42.29 39.96
CA LYS A 6 -7.01 41.59 38.95
C LYS A 6 -6.22 41.54 37.64
N ALA A 7 -5.68 40.36 37.35
CA ALA A 7 -5.06 40.04 36.06
C ALA A 7 -6.16 39.92 34.99
N CYS A 8 -6.11 40.78 33.97
CA CYS A 8 -6.87 40.60 32.73
C CYS A 8 -6.10 39.60 31.84
N LEU A 9 -6.57 38.36 31.79
CA LEU A 9 -6.09 37.36 30.84
C LEU A 9 -6.74 37.65 29.48
N VAL A 10 -5.95 38.04 28.49
CA VAL A 10 -6.37 38.12 27.08
C VAL A 10 -6.05 36.78 26.42
N ILE A 11 -7.07 35.99 26.09
CA ILE A 11 -6.91 34.75 25.32
C ILE A 11 -7.25 35.06 23.86
N ALA A 12 -6.24 35.32 23.04
CA ALA A 12 -6.39 35.34 21.59
C ALA A 12 -6.44 33.89 21.08
N ALA A 13 -7.64 33.44 20.70
CA ALA A 13 -7.84 32.13 20.11
C ALA A 13 -7.34 32.11 18.66
N CYS A 14 -6.08 31.72 18.46
CA CYS A 14 -5.63 31.21 17.17
C CYS A 14 -6.21 29.80 16.99
N LEU A 15 -7.31 29.66 16.26
CA LEU A 15 -7.72 28.35 15.74
C LEU A 15 -6.69 27.92 14.70
N PRO A 16 -5.95 26.80 14.89
CA PRO A 16 -5.20 26.23 13.80
C PRO A 16 -6.22 25.70 12.79
N MET A 17 -6.13 26.16 11.54
CA MET A 17 -6.79 25.46 10.44
C MET A 17 -6.22 24.05 10.40
N LEU A 18 -7.00 23.07 10.82
CA LEU A 18 -6.71 21.67 10.58
C LEU A 18 -6.82 21.47 9.06
N ALA A 19 -5.68 21.59 8.38
CA ALA A 19 -5.53 21.01 7.06
C ALA A 19 -5.74 19.51 7.23
N LEU A 20 -6.83 18.98 6.68
CA LEU A 20 -6.96 17.56 6.46
C LEU A 20 -5.91 17.20 5.41
N ALA A 21 -4.74 16.76 5.88
CA ALA A 21 -3.86 15.96 5.05
C ALA A 21 -4.67 14.73 4.65
N ASP A 22 -4.78 14.47 3.34
CA ASP A 22 -5.27 13.19 2.83
C ASP A 22 -4.26 12.15 3.31
N ASP A 23 -4.58 11.50 4.42
CA ASP A 23 -3.68 10.54 5.06
C ASP A 23 -3.51 9.37 4.06
N PRO A 24 -2.28 9.02 3.65
CA PRO A 24 -2.05 7.88 2.80
C PRO A 24 -2.77 6.69 3.43
N GLN A 25 -3.77 6.14 2.72
CA GLN A 25 -4.50 4.99 3.23
C GLN A 25 -3.47 3.93 3.59
N PRO A 26 -3.37 3.53 4.88
CA PRO A 26 -2.28 2.68 5.32
C PRO A 26 -2.28 1.42 4.48
N VAL A 27 -1.10 1.04 3.97
CA VAL A 27 -0.92 -0.24 3.27
C VAL A 27 -1.56 -1.32 4.13
N LYS A 28 -2.57 -1.98 3.57
CA LYS A 28 -3.30 -3.02 4.30
C LYS A 28 -2.35 -4.20 4.48
N ASP A 29 -1.82 -4.37 5.68
CA ASP A 29 -1.01 -5.53 6.02
C ASP A 29 -1.85 -6.82 6.02
N ALA A 30 -1.19 -7.98 5.95
CA ALA A 30 -1.88 -9.27 5.89
C ALA A 30 -2.75 -9.56 7.13
N THR A 31 -2.51 -8.93 8.28
CA THR A 31 -3.34 -9.11 9.47
C THR A 31 -4.63 -8.30 9.32
N ALA A 32 -4.54 -7.02 8.98
CA ALA A 32 -5.69 -6.17 8.71
C ALA A 32 -6.57 -6.76 7.60
N LEU A 33 -5.98 -7.35 6.56
CA LEU A 33 -6.72 -8.03 5.49
C LEU A 33 -7.48 -9.28 5.99
N ARG A 34 -6.90 -10.04 6.92
CA ARG A 34 -7.59 -11.21 7.51
C ARG A 34 -8.70 -10.80 8.45
N GLU A 35 -8.48 -9.75 9.26
CA GLU A 35 -9.49 -9.17 10.16
C GLU A 35 -10.67 -8.59 9.37
N ALA A 36 -10.41 -7.87 8.28
CA ALA A 36 -11.47 -7.38 7.40
C ALA A 36 -12.31 -8.52 6.77
N CYS A 37 -11.75 -9.73 6.69
CA CYS A 37 -12.42 -10.93 6.19
C CYS A 37 -12.90 -11.88 7.32
N SER A 38 -12.79 -11.49 8.60
CA SER A 38 -13.10 -12.37 9.73
C SER A 38 -14.58 -12.38 10.14
N GLU A 39 -15.43 -11.64 9.43
CA GLU A 39 -16.89 -11.71 9.60
C GLU A 39 -17.45 -13.12 9.28
N TYR A 40 -16.69 -13.94 8.55
CA TYR A 40 -17.09 -15.28 8.13
C TYR A 40 -16.26 -16.40 8.80
N ALA A 41 -16.87 -17.59 8.90
CA ALA A 41 -16.13 -18.83 9.17
C ALA A 41 -15.02 -19.05 8.11
N GLU A 42 -14.02 -19.90 8.37
CA GLU A 42 -12.78 -20.02 7.57
C GLU A 42 -13.00 -20.10 6.04
N ALA A 43 -14.05 -20.78 5.57
CA ALA A 43 -14.38 -20.84 4.14
C ALA A 43 -14.76 -19.47 3.56
N GLY A 44 -15.60 -18.70 4.26
CA GLY A 44 -15.94 -17.34 3.84
C GLY A 44 -14.77 -16.36 4.00
N MET A 45 -13.88 -16.58 4.97
CA MET A 45 -12.64 -15.82 5.07
C MET A 45 -11.74 -16.07 3.85
N ARG A 46 -11.59 -17.33 3.42
CA ARG A 46 -10.84 -17.67 2.20
C ARG A 46 -11.44 -16.99 0.97
N ASP A 47 -12.76 -17.05 0.78
CA ASP A 47 -13.41 -16.48 -0.40
C ASP A 47 -13.31 -14.94 -0.43
N CYS A 48 -13.43 -14.29 0.73
CA CYS A 48 -13.14 -12.87 0.89
C CYS A 48 -11.68 -12.53 0.51
N LEU A 49 -10.72 -13.33 0.96
CA LEU A 49 -9.30 -13.12 0.64
C LEU A 49 -8.95 -13.42 -0.82
N ILE A 50 -9.66 -14.33 -1.49
CA ILE A 50 -9.56 -14.51 -2.95
C ILE A 50 -9.96 -13.21 -3.66
N LYS A 51 -11.04 -12.57 -3.22
CA LYS A 51 -11.48 -11.28 -3.76
C LYS A 51 -10.44 -10.19 -3.50
N GLN A 52 -9.95 -10.05 -2.26
CA GLN A 52 -8.90 -9.08 -1.92
C GLN A 52 -7.62 -9.28 -2.72
N SER A 53 -7.19 -10.54 -2.92
CA SER A 53 -6.02 -10.86 -3.75
C SER A 53 -6.22 -10.39 -5.19
N LYS A 54 -7.38 -10.66 -5.80
CA LYS A 54 -7.68 -10.21 -7.18
C LYS A 54 -7.76 -8.69 -7.31
N GLU A 55 -8.39 -8.02 -6.34
CA GLU A 55 -8.46 -6.56 -6.29
C GLU A 55 -7.06 -5.95 -6.21
N SER A 56 -6.20 -6.50 -5.36
CA SER A 56 -4.80 -6.05 -5.23
C SER A 56 -4.00 -6.22 -6.53
N GLU A 57 -4.25 -7.28 -7.30
CA GLU A 57 -3.60 -7.50 -8.60
C GLU A 57 -3.99 -6.42 -9.60
N GLN A 58 -5.27 -6.05 -9.65
CA GLN A 58 -5.76 -4.96 -10.51
C GLN A 58 -5.18 -3.61 -10.10
N VAL A 59 -5.07 -3.35 -8.79
CA VAL A 59 -4.45 -2.12 -8.27
C VAL A 59 -2.97 -2.04 -8.66
N LEU A 60 -2.22 -3.14 -8.51
CA LEU A 60 -0.82 -3.23 -8.92
C LEU A 60 -0.65 -3.05 -10.44
N GLU A 61 -1.51 -3.68 -11.24
CA GLU A 61 -1.48 -3.54 -12.70
C GLU A 61 -1.70 -2.08 -13.11
N LYS A 62 -2.70 -1.41 -12.52
CA LYS A 62 -2.98 0.00 -12.77
C LYS A 62 -1.79 0.88 -12.37
N ALA A 63 -1.22 0.68 -11.18
CA ALA A 63 -0.06 1.45 -10.72
C ALA A 63 1.17 1.24 -11.63
N SER A 64 1.40 0.01 -12.11
CA SER A 64 2.48 -0.30 -13.05
C SER A 64 2.31 0.40 -14.39
N LYS A 65 1.09 0.41 -14.94
CA LYS A 65 0.75 1.14 -16.17
C LYS A 65 0.91 2.65 -15.99
N SER A 66 0.38 3.21 -14.91
CA SER A 66 0.53 4.63 -14.60
C SER A 66 1.99 5.04 -14.42
N ALA A 67 2.83 4.21 -13.78
CA ALA A 67 4.26 4.45 -13.67
C ALA A 67 4.95 4.45 -15.04
N ALA A 68 4.61 3.50 -15.91
CA ALA A 68 5.15 3.45 -17.27
C ALA A 68 4.76 4.68 -18.10
N THR A 69 3.49 5.10 -18.04
CA THR A 69 3.02 6.35 -18.68
C THR A 69 3.79 7.55 -18.15
N ARG A 70 3.94 7.68 -16.83
CA ARG A 70 4.65 8.81 -16.22
C ARG A 70 6.12 8.88 -16.62
N ILE A 71 6.78 7.73 -16.77
CA ILE A 71 8.16 7.66 -17.28
C ILE A 71 8.21 8.09 -18.76
N ALA A 72 7.25 7.66 -19.58
CA ALA A 72 7.21 8.01 -21.00
C ALA A 72 6.96 9.52 -21.23
N GLU A 73 6.22 10.16 -20.33
CA GLU A 73 5.93 11.60 -20.35
C GLU A 73 7.00 12.45 -19.66
N TRP A 74 7.99 11.83 -19.01
CA TRP A 74 9.06 12.52 -18.29
C TRP A 74 9.79 13.49 -19.22
N ASP A 75 9.89 14.76 -18.80
CA ASP A 75 10.67 15.79 -19.49
C ASP A 75 12.18 15.59 -19.29
N GLU A 76 12.69 14.55 -19.94
CA GLU A 76 14.09 14.13 -19.89
C GLU A 76 14.53 13.61 -21.27
N ASP A 77 15.85 13.50 -21.46
CA ASP A 77 16.43 12.87 -22.64
C ASP A 77 15.96 11.42 -22.82
N GLN A 78 15.71 11.07 -24.08
CA GLN A 78 15.14 9.80 -24.50
C GLN A 78 15.93 8.58 -23.97
N GLY A 79 17.26 8.67 -23.88
CA GLY A 79 18.08 7.58 -23.36
C GLY A 79 17.82 7.25 -21.89
N TYR A 80 17.49 8.25 -21.07
CA TYR A 80 17.10 8.03 -19.68
C TYR A 80 15.68 7.48 -19.55
N ILE A 81 14.74 7.93 -20.40
CA ILE A 81 13.37 7.39 -20.47
C ILE A 81 13.41 5.90 -20.80
N GLU A 82 14.19 5.49 -21.80
CA GLU A 82 14.34 4.09 -22.21
C GLU A 82 14.95 3.25 -21.09
N LYS A 83 16.02 3.75 -20.45
CA LYS A 83 16.67 3.08 -19.32
C LYS A 83 15.72 2.89 -18.14
N ALA A 84 14.94 3.92 -17.79
CA ALA A 84 13.97 3.85 -16.70
C ALA A 84 12.83 2.87 -17.03
N SER A 85 12.36 2.86 -18.27
CA SER A 85 11.32 1.93 -18.74
C SER A 85 11.77 0.47 -18.65
N ALA A 86 12.97 0.16 -19.13
CA ALA A 86 13.55 -1.18 -19.03
C ALA A 86 13.78 -1.62 -17.57
N ALA A 87 14.18 -0.67 -16.71
CA ALA A 87 14.34 -0.92 -15.28
C ALA A 87 12.99 -1.21 -14.60
N LEU A 88 11.92 -0.47 -14.95
CA LEU A 88 10.57 -0.72 -14.43
C LEU A 88 10.08 -2.12 -14.81
N GLU A 89 10.22 -2.52 -16.08
CA GLU A 89 9.83 -3.84 -16.55
C GLU A 89 10.57 -4.95 -15.79
N THR A 90 11.90 -4.83 -15.69
CA THR A 90 12.74 -5.78 -14.96
C THR A 90 12.36 -5.84 -13.48
N SER A 91 12.09 -4.69 -12.86
CA SER A 91 11.68 -4.58 -11.46
C SER A 91 10.34 -5.27 -11.21
N ASN A 92 9.38 -5.12 -12.12
CA ASN A 92 8.06 -5.76 -12.03
C ASN A 92 8.16 -7.28 -12.13
N GLN A 93 8.99 -7.81 -13.04
CA GLN A 93 9.23 -9.26 -13.12
C GLN A 93 9.87 -9.81 -11.84
N ARG A 94 10.89 -9.13 -11.32
CA ARG A 94 11.55 -9.53 -10.07
C ARG A 94 10.60 -9.47 -8.87
N PHE A 95 9.69 -8.50 -8.84
CA PHE A 95 8.68 -8.39 -7.80
C PHE A 95 7.74 -9.62 -7.76
N ILE A 96 7.34 -10.17 -8.91
CA ILE A 96 6.52 -11.38 -8.96
C ILE A 96 7.22 -12.55 -8.25
N HIS A 97 8.52 -12.75 -8.53
CA HIS A 97 9.31 -13.80 -7.88
C HIS A 97 9.45 -13.56 -6.38
N TYR A 98 9.75 -12.32 -5.97
CA TYR A 98 9.82 -11.92 -4.57
C TYR A 98 8.50 -12.22 -3.84
N ARG A 99 7.38 -11.75 -4.38
CA ARG A 99 6.03 -11.96 -3.80
C ARG A 99 5.73 -13.43 -3.64
N ASN A 100 5.98 -14.24 -4.67
CA ASN A 100 5.70 -15.67 -4.62
C ASN A 100 6.53 -16.38 -3.54
N GLY A 101 7.82 -16.04 -3.42
CA GLY A 101 8.70 -16.58 -2.38
C GLY A 101 8.27 -16.18 -0.97
N GLN A 102 7.98 -14.90 -0.75
CA GLN A 102 7.52 -14.39 0.54
C GLN A 102 6.18 -15.00 0.95
N CYS A 103 5.23 -15.12 0.02
CA CYS A 103 3.92 -15.69 0.36
C CYS A 103 3.93 -17.21 0.49
N GLN A 104 4.89 -17.90 -0.14
CA GLN A 104 5.16 -19.31 0.16
C GLN A 104 5.71 -19.48 1.59
N LEU A 105 6.65 -18.61 2.01
CA LEU A 105 7.15 -18.58 3.38
C LEU A 105 6.00 -18.31 4.36
N ALA A 106 5.21 -17.25 4.15
CA ALA A 106 4.06 -16.90 4.99
C ALA A 106 3.06 -18.06 5.12
N ALA A 107 2.79 -18.77 4.03
CA ALA A 107 1.94 -19.96 4.04
C ALA A 107 2.54 -21.09 4.90
N SER A 108 3.85 -21.35 4.79
CA SER A 108 4.55 -22.39 5.54
C SER A 108 4.55 -22.16 7.07
N LEU A 109 4.48 -20.89 7.50
CA LEU A 109 4.35 -20.52 8.92
C LEU A 109 3.01 -20.90 9.55
N SER A 110 2.09 -21.53 8.79
CA SER A 110 0.86 -22.12 9.33
C SER A 110 1.11 -23.47 10.03
N GLY A 111 2.29 -24.08 9.88
CA GLY A 111 2.58 -25.41 10.42
C GLY A 111 1.65 -26.49 9.85
N GLY A 112 1.33 -27.50 10.66
CA GLY A 112 0.41 -28.59 10.31
C GLY A 112 -1.08 -28.22 10.41
N ALA A 113 -1.43 -26.93 10.33
CA ALA A 113 -2.81 -26.48 10.46
C ALA A 113 -3.75 -27.19 9.46
N ALA A 114 -4.89 -27.67 9.98
CA ALA A 114 -5.95 -28.25 9.16
C ALA A 114 -6.72 -27.16 8.40
N GLY A 115 -7.44 -27.54 7.34
CA GLY A 115 -8.34 -26.64 6.62
C GLY A 115 -7.64 -25.59 5.75
N ASN A 116 -8.21 -24.38 5.69
CA ASN A 116 -7.80 -23.33 4.74
C ASN A 116 -6.72 -22.37 5.28
N ALA A 117 -6.20 -22.59 6.48
CA ALA A 117 -5.28 -21.67 7.17
C ALA A 117 -4.05 -21.30 6.33
N ARG A 118 -3.45 -22.28 5.64
CA ARG A 118 -2.29 -22.06 4.74
C ARG A 118 -2.64 -21.12 3.59
N GLU A 119 -3.82 -21.31 3.00
CA GLU A 119 -4.28 -20.52 1.86
C GLU A 119 -4.71 -19.12 2.27
N ILE A 120 -5.36 -18.98 3.43
CA ILE A 120 -5.69 -17.69 4.06
C ILE A 120 -4.42 -16.84 4.25
N ARG A 121 -3.33 -17.42 4.79
CA ARG A 121 -2.05 -16.71 4.93
C ARG A 121 -1.43 -16.34 3.59
N ARG A 122 -1.46 -17.25 2.61
CA ARG A 122 -0.92 -17.00 1.27
C ARG A 122 -1.65 -15.84 0.58
N LEU A 123 -2.98 -15.85 0.59
CA LEU A 123 -3.81 -14.85 -0.09
C LEU A 123 -3.67 -13.47 0.54
N SER A 124 -3.70 -13.38 1.87
CA SER A 124 -3.49 -12.12 2.59
C SER A 124 -2.10 -11.53 2.33
N CYS A 125 -1.05 -12.35 2.31
CA CYS A 125 0.30 -11.91 1.92
C CYS A 125 0.35 -11.37 0.49
N ILE A 126 -0.31 -12.04 -0.47
CA ILE A 126 -0.31 -11.56 -1.87
C ILE A 126 -0.96 -10.19 -1.96
N ALA A 127 -2.10 -10.02 -1.29
CA ALA A 127 -2.81 -8.75 -1.27
C ALA A 127 -1.96 -7.64 -0.63
N GLU A 128 -1.37 -7.88 0.54
CA GLU A 128 -0.46 -6.94 1.20
C GLU A 128 0.67 -6.49 0.27
N LEU A 129 1.42 -7.44 -0.30
CA LEU A 129 2.58 -7.11 -1.12
C LEU A 129 2.19 -6.38 -2.41
N ASN A 130 1.07 -6.76 -3.03
CA ASN A 130 0.58 -6.09 -4.23
C ASN A 130 0.17 -4.64 -3.93
N TYR A 131 -0.56 -4.40 -2.85
CA TYR A 131 -0.94 -3.04 -2.43
C TYR A 131 0.29 -2.19 -2.10
N GLY A 132 1.22 -2.72 -1.30
CA GLY A 132 2.45 -2.01 -0.95
C GLY A 132 3.31 -1.69 -2.18
N ARG A 133 3.39 -2.61 -3.15
CA ARG A 133 4.11 -2.35 -4.41
C ARG A 133 3.44 -1.28 -5.26
N ALA A 134 2.11 -1.25 -5.32
CA ALA A 134 1.37 -0.23 -6.04
C ALA A 134 1.65 1.19 -5.49
N GLU A 135 1.71 1.32 -4.16
CA GLU A 135 2.10 2.57 -3.50
C GLU A 135 3.55 2.93 -3.80
N GLN A 136 4.49 1.98 -3.68
CA GLN A 136 5.90 2.21 -4.00
C GLN A 136 6.10 2.72 -5.44
N LEU A 137 5.40 2.14 -6.41
CA LEU A 137 5.46 2.57 -7.81
C LEU A 137 4.91 3.99 -7.98
N THR A 138 3.78 4.29 -7.34
CA THR A 138 3.16 5.63 -7.35
C THR A 138 4.13 6.67 -6.77
N HIS A 139 4.73 6.39 -5.62
CA HIS A 139 5.71 7.28 -4.99
C HIS A 139 6.98 7.45 -5.82
N ALA A 140 7.52 6.37 -6.38
CA ALA A 140 8.78 6.40 -7.14
C ALA A 140 8.72 7.35 -8.36
N VAL A 141 7.56 7.49 -9.00
CA VAL A 141 7.39 8.34 -10.18
C VAL A 141 6.76 9.70 -9.88
N SER A 142 6.34 9.94 -8.64
CA SER A 142 5.58 11.13 -8.24
C SER A 142 6.33 12.44 -8.51
N GLY A 143 7.66 12.42 -8.37
CA GLY A 143 8.56 13.56 -8.55
C GLY A 143 9.05 13.79 -9.98
N LEU A 144 8.65 12.98 -10.97
CA LEU A 144 9.05 13.21 -12.36
C LEU A 144 8.32 14.44 -12.92
N ALA A 145 9.09 15.41 -13.44
CA ALA A 145 8.54 16.50 -14.24
C ALA A 145 8.04 15.94 -15.57
N VAL A 146 6.82 16.26 -15.99
CA VAL A 146 6.26 15.77 -17.25
C VAL A 146 6.14 16.89 -18.26
N LYS A 147 6.19 16.54 -19.54
CA LYS A 147 6.01 17.45 -20.68
C LYS A 147 4.58 17.99 -20.77
#